data_AF-A0A2C4QDY2-F1
#
_entry.id   AF-A0A2C4QDY2-F1
#
_cell.length_a   1.000
_cell.length_b   1.000
_cell.length_c   1.000
_cell.angle_alpha   90.00
_cell.angle_beta   90.00
_cell.angle_gamma   90.00
#
_symmetry.space_group_name_H-M   'P 1'
#
loop_
_entity.id
_entity.type
_entity.pdbx_description
1 polymer ?
#
loop_
_entity_poly.entity_id
_entity_poly.type
_entity_poly.pdbx_seq_one_letter_code
_entity_poly.pdbx_strand_id
1 'polypeptide(L)'
;MRNLIYIIVGIAGILGALSRYYLGLTIHTFWHHSFPLATLLINLAGCFLLAWLTTYIARLNILPSEVITGIGTGFIGSFTTFSTFSVETVQLIHLSEWGTAFLYVSCSILGGLIMSGLGYTLGDFLIKKHLTEGDHL
;
A
#
# COMPACT_ATOMS: atom_id res chain seq x y z
N MET A 1 -6.82 24.08 13.50
CA MET A 1 -6.19 23.30 12.41
C MET A 1 -5.90 21.85 12.81
N ARG A 2 -5.34 21.57 14.00
CA ARG A 2 -5.04 20.21 14.49
C ARG A 2 -6.23 19.22 14.55
N ASN A 3 -7.48 19.70 14.58
CA ASN A 3 -8.65 18.81 14.57
C ASN A 3 -9.03 18.32 13.16
N LEU A 4 -8.65 19.06 12.11
CA LEU A 4 -9.02 18.74 10.74
C LEU A 4 -8.24 17.53 10.20
N ILE A 5 -6.99 17.35 10.64
CA ILE A 5 -6.15 16.21 10.21
C ILE A 5 -6.78 14.87 10.59
N TYR A 6 -7.40 14.75 11.78
CA TYR A 6 -8.07 13.53 12.19
C TYR A 6 -9.28 13.21 11.31
N ILE A 7 -10.02 14.24 10.88
CA ILE A 7 -11.15 14.09 9.96
C ILE A 7 -10.66 13.64 8.59
N ILE A 8 -9.60 14.27 8.05
CA ILE A 8 -9.02 13.91 6.76
C ILE A 8 -8.51 12.46 6.78
N VAL A 9 -7.73 12.09 7.81
CA VAL A 9 -7.23 10.72 8.00
C VAL A 9 -8.39 9.73 8.15
N GLY A 10 -9.43 10.08 8.90
CA GLY A 10 -10.62 9.25 9.09
C GLY A 10 -11.38 8.98 7.79
N ILE A 11 -11.68 10.04 7.01
CA ILE A 11 -12.38 9.91 5.72
C ILE A 11 -11.53 9.10 4.74
N ALA A 12 -10.25 9.40 4.63
CA ALA A 12 -9.33 8.66 3.78
C ALA A 12 -9.21 7.18 4.21
N GLY A 13 -9.20 6.92 5.52
CA GLY A 13 -9.17 5.57 6.08
C GLY A 13 -10.43 4.76 5.77
N ILE A 14 -11.62 5.37 5.85
CA ILE A 14 -12.88 4.74 5.41
C ILE A 14 -12.76 4.32 3.94
N LEU A 15 -12.32 5.22 3.07
CA LEU A 15 -12.15 4.93 1.65
C LEU A 15 -11.13 3.80 1.43
N GLY A 16 -9.99 3.83 2.11
CA GLY A 16 -8.97 2.78 2.01
C GLY A 16 -9.50 1.41 2.44
N ALA A 17 -10.19 1.34 3.58
CA ALA A 17 -10.79 0.11 4.08
C ALA A 17 -11.88 -0.44 3.15
N LEU A 18 -12.74 0.43 2.60
CA LEU A 18 -13.77 0.04 1.63
C LEU A 18 -13.15 -0.45 0.31
N SER A 19 -12.10 0.22 -0.19
CA SER A 19 -11.38 -0.23 -1.38
C SER A 19 -10.73 -1.60 -1.17
N ARG A 20 -10.08 -1.83 -0.02
CA ARG A 20 -9.53 -3.14 0.34
C ARG A 20 -10.62 -4.20 0.37
N TYR A 21 -11.73 -3.91 1.04
CA TYR A 21 -12.85 -4.85 1.16
C TYR A 21 -13.44 -5.20 -0.21
N TYR A 22 -13.70 -4.20 -1.05
CA TYR A 22 -14.22 -4.38 -2.40
C TYR A 22 -13.27 -5.23 -3.26
N LEU A 23 -11.98 -4.89 -3.32
CA LEU A 23 -10.99 -5.67 -4.09
C LEU A 23 -10.86 -7.10 -3.56
N GLY A 24 -10.92 -7.29 -2.24
CA GLY A 24 -10.97 -8.61 -1.62
C GLY A 24 -12.13 -9.43 -2.17
N LEU A 25 -13.35 -8.90 -2.10
CA LEU A 25 -14.54 -9.56 -2.65
C LEU A 25 -14.40 -9.87 -4.14
N THR A 26 -13.94 -8.90 -4.94
CA THR A 26 -13.75 -9.08 -6.39
C THR A 26 -12.77 -10.21 -6.69
N ILE A 27 -11.61 -10.24 -6.04
CA ILE A 27 -10.60 -11.27 -6.28
C ILE A 27 -11.13 -12.66 -5.88
N HIS A 28 -11.86 -12.75 -4.77
CA HIS A 28 -12.49 -14.00 -4.34
C HIS A 28 -13.56 -14.54 -5.29
N THR A 29 -14.08 -13.75 -6.24
CA THR A 29 -15.03 -14.25 -7.24
C THR A 29 -14.40 -15.17 -8.28
N PHE A 30 -13.09 -15.06 -8.50
CA PHE A 30 -12.36 -15.86 -9.50
C PHE A 30 -11.15 -16.61 -8.92
N TRP A 31 -10.69 -16.25 -7.72
CA TRP A 31 -9.58 -16.91 -7.04
C TRP A 31 -10.07 -17.75 -5.87
N HIS A 32 -10.11 -19.07 -6.06
CA HIS A 32 -10.63 -20.05 -5.08
C HIS A 32 -9.55 -20.95 -4.48
N HIS A 33 -8.28 -20.56 -4.58
CA HIS A 33 -7.15 -21.31 -4.02
C HIS A 33 -6.85 -20.89 -2.58
N SER A 34 -6.21 -21.78 -1.81
CA SER A 34 -5.77 -21.49 -0.43
C SER A 34 -4.80 -20.30 -0.33
N PHE A 35 -4.06 -20.01 -1.39
CA PHE A 35 -3.10 -18.90 -1.42
C PHE A 35 -3.82 -17.54 -1.31
N PRO A 36 -3.52 -16.68 -0.32
CA PRO A 36 -4.22 -15.42 -0.10
C PRO A 36 -3.84 -14.29 -1.10
N LEU A 37 -4.22 -14.48 -2.37
CA LEU A 37 -3.83 -13.59 -3.47
C LEU A 37 -4.34 -12.14 -3.28
N ALA A 38 -5.55 -11.98 -2.76
CA ALA A 38 -6.15 -10.66 -2.57
C ALA A 38 -5.31 -9.79 -1.62
N THR A 39 -5.03 -10.31 -0.43
CA THR A 39 -4.24 -9.62 0.59
C THR A 39 -2.82 -9.35 0.10
N LEU A 40 -2.20 -10.29 -0.63
CA LEU A 40 -0.89 -10.08 -1.25
C LEU A 40 -0.91 -8.87 -2.19
N LEU A 41 -1.80 -8.86 -3.20
CA LEU A 41 -1.83 -7.81 -4.22
C LEU A 41 -2.13 -6.43 -3.63
N ILE A 42 -3.04 -6.37 -2.67
CA ILE A 42 -3.40 -5.14 -1.96
C ILE A 42 -2.19 -4.59 -1.20
N ASN A 43 -1.48 -5.43 -0.45
CA ASN A 43 -0.29 -5.01 0.30
C ASN A 43 0.85 -4.59 -0.63
N LEU A 44 1.12 -5.34 -1.70
CA LEU A 44 2.15 -5.01 -2.69
C LEU A 44 1.88 -3.66 -3.38
N ALA A 45 0.64 -3.42 -3.80
CA ALA A 45 0.24 -2.14 -4.38
C ALA A 45 0.41 -1.00 -3.36
N GLY A 46 0.02 -1.22 -2.11
CA GLY A 46 0.18 -0.22 -1.06
C GLY A 46 1.65 0.11 -0.74
N CYS A 47 2.54 -0.89 -0.72
CA CYS A 47 3.98 -0.68 -0.56
C CYS A 47 4.55 0.24 -1.65
N PHE A 48 4.20 -0.03 -2.91
CA PHE A 48 4.60 0.83 -4.03
C PHE A 48 4.05 2.25 -3.89
N LEU A 49 2.74 2.37 -3.67
CA LEU A 49 2.05 3.66 -3.61
C LEU A 49 2.56 4.54 -2.47
N LEU A 50 2.82 3.96 -1.29
CA LEU A 50 3.31 4.71 -0.14
C LEU A 50 4.74 5.24 -0.38
N ALA A 51 5.62 4.40 -0.93
CA ALA A 51 6.98 4.80 -1.25
C ALA A 51 7.01 5.89 -2.33
N TRP A 52 6.19 5.74 -3.38
CA TRP A 52 6.06 6.75 -4.42
C TRP A 52 5.48 8.08 -3.89
N LEU A 53 4.41 8.03 -3.09
CA LEU A 53 3.78 9.22 -2.50
C LEU A 53 4.78 10.02 -1.66
N THR A 54 5.54 9.32 -0.80
CA THR A 54 6.49 9.96 0.13
C THR A 54 7.76 10.44 -0.56
N THR A 55 8.18 9.81 -1.65
CA THR A 55 9.41 10.18 -2.36
C THR A 55 9.16 11.28 -3.40
N TYR A 56 8.00 11.29 -4.05
CA TYR A 56 7.69 12.25 -5.11
C TYR A 56 6.74 13.34 -4.65
N ILE A 57 5.47 12.99 -4.41
CA ILE A 57 4.39 13.96 -4.19
C ILE A 57 4.65 14.81 -2.94
N ALA A 58 5.11 14.20 -1.86
CA ALA A 58 5.44 14.92 -0.63
C ALA A 58 6.60 15.92 -0.83
N ARG A 59 7.53 15.65 -1.76
CA ARG A 59 8.69 16.52 -2.02
C ARG A 59 8.38 17.67 -2.99
N LEU A 60 7.35 17.53 -3.82
CA LEU A 60 6.90 18.59 -4.71
C LEU A 60 6.31 19.80 -3.96
N ASN A 61 5.92 19.65 -2.69
CA ASN A 61 5.27 20.69 -1.89
C ASN A 61 4.01 21.32 -2.56
N ILE A 62 3.38 20.61 -3.48
CA ILE A 62 2.16 21.05 -4.21
C ILE A 62 0.86 20.79 -3.43
N LEU A 63 0.92 19.94 -2.39
CA LEU A 63 -0.23 19.59 -1.55
C LEU A 63 0.06 19.90 -0.08
N PRO A 64 -0.96 20.28 0.71
CA PRO A 64 -0.81 20.44 2.15
C PRO A 64 -0.37 19.13 2.83
N SER A 65 0.45 19.25 3.88
CA SER A 65 0.98 18.10 4.64
C SER A 65 -0.11 17.18 5.21
N GLU A 66 -1.26 17.74 5.55
CA GLU A 66 -2.43 17.05 6.07
C GLU A 66 -3.08 16.15 5.01
N VAL A 67 -3.05 16.57 3.75
CA VAL A 67 -3.56 15.76 2.62
C VAL A 67 -2.61 14.59 2.37
N ILE A 68 -1.29 14.83 2.37
CA ILE A 68 -0.29 13.76 2.27
C ILE A 68 -0.46 12.74 3.40
N THR A 69 -0.66 13.21 4.63
CA THR A 69 -0.93 12.35 5.78
C THR A 69 -2.25 11.59 5.65
N GLY A 70 -3.29 12.24 5.14
CA GLY A 70 -4.57 11.61 4.83
C GLY A 70 -4.43 10.45 3.83
N ILE A 71 -3.71 10.67 2.73
CA ILE A 71 -3.48 9.65 1.71
C ILE A 71 -2.58 8.54 2.26
N GLY A 72 -1.44 8.88 2.88
CA GLY A 72 -0.48 7.90 3.39
C GLY A 72 -1.01 7.11 4.58
N THR A 73 -1.27 7.79 5.70
CA THR A 73 -1.69 7.16 6.95
C THR A 73 -3.15 6.71 6.91
N GLY A 74 -4.05 7.54 6.35
CA GLY A 74 -5.46 7.22 6.27
C GLY A 74 -5.73 6.16 5.20
N PHE A 75 -5.69 6.56 3.93
CA PHE A 75 -6.07 5.70 2.81
C PHE A 75 -5.14 4.49 2.65
N ILE A 76 -3.84 4.70 2.38
CA ILE A 76 -2.92 3.58 2.11
C ILE A 76 -2.74 2.70 3.35
N GLY A 77 -2.68 3.32 4.54
CA GLY A 77 -2.62 2.60 5.82
C GLY A 77 -3.83 1.68 6.05
N SER A 78 -5.04 2.11 5.70
CA SER A 78 -6.27 1.30 5.86
C SER A 78 -6.55 0.36 4.67
N PHE A 79 -6.03 0.73 3.50
CA PHE A 79 -6.04 -0.07 2.27
C PHE A 79 -5.15 -1.30 2.40
N THR A 80 -4.00 -1.19 3.07
CA THR A 80 -3.14 -2.34 3.37
C THR A 80 -3.49 -2.99 4.71
N THR A 81 -3.02 -4.21 4.95
CA THR A 81 -3.29 -4.93 6.20
C THR A 81 -2.21 -5.96 6.53
N PHE A 82 -1.50 -5.75 7.65
CA PHE A 82 -0.58 -6.74 8.20
C PHE A 82 -1.32 -7.78 9.06
N SER A 83 -2.39 -7.38 9.74
CA SER A 83 -3.14 -8.28 10.63
C SER A 83 -3.84 -9.40 9.85
N THR A 84 -4.44 -9.09 8.70
CA THR A 84 -5.06 -10.10 7.82
C THR A 84 -3.99 -11.06 7.28
N PHE A 85 -2.87 -10.53 6.78
CA PHE A 85 -1.71 -11.34 6.35
C PHE A 85 -1.24 -12.32 7.45
N SER A 86 -1.14 -11.84 8.69
CA SER A 86 -0.72 -12.65 9.83
C SER A 86 -1.71 -13.78 10.15
N VAL A 87 -3.02 -13.45 10.21
CA VAL A 87 -4.08 -14.45 10.46
C VAL A 87 -4.12 -15.50 9.35
N GLU A 88 -4.07 -15.09 8.08
CA GLU A 88 -4.07 -16.01 6.94
C GLU A 88 -2.83 -16.93 6.95
N THR A 89 -1.66 -16.39 7.33
CA THR A 89 -0.44 -17.20 7.47
C THR A 89 -0.59 -18.27 8.56
N VAL A 90 -1.12 -17.89 9.72
CA VAL A 90 -1.38 -18.82 10.83
C VAL A 90 -2.45 -19.86 10.44
N GLN A 91 -3.47 -19.47 9.68
CA GLN A 91 -4.48 -20.39 9.16
C GLN A 91 -3.88 -21.44 8.22
N LEU A 92 -3.03 -21.02 7.27
CA LEU A 92 -2.33 -21.95 6.36
C LEU A 92 -1.46 -22.95 7.15
N ILE A 93 -0.76 -22.47 8.18
CA ILE A 93 0.02 -23.33 9.08
C ILE A 93 -0.87 -24.35 9.81
N HIS A 94 -2.00 -23.90 10.36
CA HIS A 94 -2.94 -24.80 11.05
C HIS A 94 -3.56 -25.84 10.12
N LEU A 95 -3.77 -25.50 8.85
CA LEU A 95 -4.23 -26.42 7.80
C LEU A 95 -3.10 -27.33 7.27
N SER A 96 -1.90 -27.27 7.86
CA SER A 96 -0.70 -28.00 7.43
C SER A 96 -0.22 -27.65 6.01
N GLU A 97 -0.65 -26.52 5.45
CA GLU A 97 -0.20 -25.98 4.17
C GLU A 97 1.11 -25.18 4.29
N TRP A 98 2.14 -25.81 4.86
CA TRP A 98 3.42 -25.15 5.17
C TRP A 98 4.11 -24.53 3.93
N GLY A 99 4.02 -25.20 2.78
CA GLY A 99 4.58 -24.69 1.52
C GLY A 99 3.88 -23.40 1.07
N THR A 100 2.54 -23.38 1.11
CA THR A 100 1.74 -22.19 0.78
C THR A 100 2.02 -21.04 1.75
N ALA A 101 2.10 -21.33 3.05
CA ALA A 101 2.44 -20.35 4.08
C ALA A 101 3.82 -19.74 3.85
N PHE A 102 4.84 -20.56 3.61
CA PHE A 102 6.20 -20.09 3.35
C PHE A 102 6.27 -19.23 2.09
N LEU A 103 5.61 -19.65 1.01
CA LEU A 103 5.54 -18.88 -0.23
C LEU A 103 4.83 -17.54 0.02
N TYR A 104 3.70 -17.54 0.72
CA TYR A 104 2.93 -16.32 0.99
C TYR A 104 3.70 -15.29 1.81
N VAL A 105 4.39 -15.73 2.88
CA VAL A 105 5.27 -14.87 3.68
C VAL A 105 6.42 -14.32 2.85
N SER A 106 7.09 -15.18 2.07
CA SER A 106 8.24 -14.79 1.25
C SER A 106 7.84 -13.78 0.18
N CYS A 107 6.75 -14.05 -0.55
CA CYS A 107 6.20 -13.13 -1.55
C CYS A 107 5.76 -11.80 -0.94
N SER A 108 5.14 -11.81 0.24
CA SER A 108 4.68 -10.59 0.90
C SER A 108 5.85 -9.71 1.35
N ILE A 109 6.88 -10.30 1.97
CA ILE A 109 8.04 -9.55 2.47
C ILE A 109 8.93 -9.10 1.32
N LEU A 110 9.41 -10.04 0.49
CA LEU A 110 10.34 -9.71 -0.60
C LEU A 110 9.65 -8.86 -1.66
N GLY A 111 8.42 -9.23 -2.05
CA GLY A 111 7.63 -8.45 -2.99
C GLY A 111 7.34 -7.06 -2.44
N GLY A 112 7.00 -6.92 -1.15
CA GLY A 112 6.74 -5.62 -0.54
C GLY A 112 7.97 -4.70 -0.58
N LEU A 113 9.14 -5.24 -0.27
CA LEU A 113 10.41 -4.51 -0.38
C LEU A 113 10.74 -4.11 -1.82
N ILE A 114 10.55 -5.03 -2.78
CA ILE A 114 10.75 -4.74 -4.21
C ILE A 114 9.80 -3.63 -4.66
N MET A 115 8.51 -3.73 -4.34
CA MET A 115 7.50 -2.75 -4.72
C MET A 115 7.75 -1.38 -4.09
N SER A 116 8.14 -1.35 -2.82
CA SER A 116 8.58 -0.11 -2.16
C SER A 116 9.81 0.49 -2.83
N GLY A 117 10.81 -0.33 -3.16
CA GLY A 117 12.00 0.11 -3.91
C GLY A 117 11.66 0.68 -5.28
N LEU A 118 10.77 0.03 -6.04
CA LEU A 118 10.28 0.53 -7.33
C LEU A 118 9.54 1.87 -7.18
N GLY A 119 8.68 2.00 -6.17
CA GLY A 119 7.97 3.25 -5.88
C GLY A 119 8.93 4.38 -5.52
N TYR A 120 9.96 4.09 -4.72
CA TYR A 120 11.02 5.04 -4.39
C TYR A 120 11.82 5.45 -5.62
N THR A 121 12.34 4.50 -6.40
CA THR A 121 13.15 4.78 -7.59
C THR A 121 12.37 5.59 -8.62
N LEU A 122 11.11 5.24 -8.88
CA LEU A 122 10.24 6.02 -9.75
C LEU A 122 10.05 7.44 -9.22
N GLY A 123 9.76 7.58 -7.92
CA GLY A 123 9.57 8.90 -7.32
C GLY A 123 10.82 9.77 -7.37
N ASP A 124 11.99 9.19 -7.11
CA ASP A 124 13.30 9.87 -7.19
C ASP A 124 13.66 10.26 -8.64
N PHE A 125 13.35 9.41 -9.61
CA PHE A 125 13.52 9.74 -11.03
C PHE A 125 12.63 10.93 -11.44
N LEU A 126 11.35 10.92 -11.06
CA LEU A 126 10.40 11.97 -11.40
C LEU A 126 10.75 13.31 -10.76
N ILE A 127 11.18 13.32 -9.49
CA ILE A 127 11.58 14.57 -8.83
C ILE A 127 12.83 15.18 -9.45
N LYS A 128 13.83 14.35 -9.80
CA LYS A 128 15.04 14.81 -10.50
C LYS A 128 14.69 15.42 -11.85
N LYS A 129 13.84 14.73 -12.63
CA LYS A 129 13.37 15.23 -13.92
C LYS A 129 12.67 16.58 -13.79
N HIS A 130 11.79 16.73 -12.79
CA HIS A 130 11.07 17.98 -12.54
C HIS A 130 12.01 19.14 -12.21
N LEU A 131 13.06 18.90 -11.41
CA LEU A 131 14.07 19.92 -11.11
C LEU A 131 14.90 20.30 -12.33
N THR A 132 15.32 19.33 -13.16
CA THR A 132 16.13 19.60 -14.36
C THR A 132 15.34 20.29 -15.49
N GLU A 133 14.05 20.03 -15.63
CA GLU A 133 13.20 20.67 -16.64
C GLU A 133 12.62 22.02 -16.16
N GLY A 134 12.57 22.25 -14.85
CA GLY A 134 12.08 23.49 -14.24
C GLY A 134 13.05 24.68 -14.31
N ASP A 135 14.32 24.46 -14.62
CA ASP A 135 15.36 25.51 -14.74
C ASP A 135 15.31 26.29 -16.08
N HIS A 136 14.27 26.09 -16.91
CA HIS A 136 14.13 26.72 -18.23
C HIS A 136 12.93 27.69 -18.35
N LEU A 137 12.29 28.10 -17.24
CA LEU A 137 11.26 29.14 -17.19
C LEU A 137 11.70 30.30 -16.30
#